data_AF-A0A4Q9W096-F1
#
_entry.id   AF-A0A4Q9W096-F1
#
_cell.length_a   1.000
_cell.length_b   1.000
_cell.length_c   1.000
_cell.angle_alpha   90.00
_cell.angle_beta   90.00
_cell.angle_gamma   90.00
#
_symmetry.space_group_name_H-M   'P 1'
#
loop_
_entity.id
_entity.type
_entity.pdbx_description
1 polymer ?
#
loop_
_entity_poly.entity_id
_entity_poly.type
_entity_poly.pdbx_seq_one_letter_code
_entity_poly.pdbx_strand_id
1 'polypeptide(L)' 'MKKIAVLTSGGDSPGMNAAVRAVTRTAIYNNIEVYGVYQGYQGLLDDDIH' A
#
# COMPACT_ATOMS: atom_id res chain seq x y z
N MET A 1 5.14 -15.67 1.57
CA MET A 1 4.33 -14.64 0.88
C MET A 1 5.13 -14.13 -0.30
N LYS A 2 4.55 -14.04 -1.51
CA LYS A 2 5.27 -13.56 -2.70
C LYS A 2 4.92 -12.11 -3.07
N LYS A 3 3.71 -11.64 -2.74
CA LYS A 3 3.21 -10.30 -3.06
C LYS A 3 2.34 -9.77 -1.93
N ILE A 4 2.32 -8.46 -1.71
CA ILE A 4 1.43 -7.76 -0.78
C ILE A 4 0.87 -6.49 -1.45
N ALA A 5 -0.26 -5.98 -0.94
CA ALA A 5 -0.81 -4.70 -1.34
C ALA A 5 -0.91 -3.76 -0.13
N VAL A 6 -0.78 -2.44 -0.34
CA VAL A 6 -0.92 -1.41 0.69
C VAL A 6 -1.94 -0.35 0.26
N LEU A 7 -2.82 0.04 1.18
CA LEU A 7 -3.79 1.12 1.03
C LEU A 7 -3.84 1.98 2.29
N THR A 8 -4.28 3.21 2.13
CA THR A 8 -4.71 4.09 3.22
C THR A 8 -6.22 4.27 3.14
N SER A 9 -6.90 4.29 4.28
CA SER A 9 -8.36 4.45 4.35
C SER A 9 -8.73 5.32 5.55
N GLY A 10 -9.81 6.09 5.42
CA GLY A 10 -10.20 7.12 6.37
C GLY A 10 -9.66 8.50 5.95
N GLY A 11 -9.67 9.47 6.87
CA GLY A 11 -9.11 10.79 6.61
C GLY A 11 -7.58 10.78 6.62
N ASP A 12 -6.99 11.53 5.70
CA ASP A 12 -5.53 11.65 5.60
C ASP A 12 -4.92 12.24 6.87
N SER A 13 -3.76 11.71 7.26
CA SER A 13 -3.06 12.12 8.46
C SER A 13 -1.56 12.23 8.22
N PRO A 14 -0.87 13.18 8.91
CA PRO A 14 0.58 13.26 8.88
C PRO A 14 1.23 11.91 9.21
N GLY A 15 2.15 11.48 8.35
CA GLY A 15 2.90 10.23 8.51
C GLY A 15 2.38 9.04 7.72
N MET A 16 1.20 9.10 7.10
CA MET A 16 0.69 8.00 6.27
C MET A 16 1.63 7.66 5.11
N ASN A 17 2.17 8.67 4.41
CA ASN A 17 3.17 8.46 3.36
C ASN A 17 4.47 7.85 3.90
N ALA A 18 4.87 8.20 5.12
CA ALA A 18 6.05 7.61 5.75
C ALA A 18 5.81 6.13 6.08
N ALA A 19 4.61 5.77 6.54
CA ALA A 19 4.22 4.39 6.78
C ALA A 19 4.17 3.56 5.48
N VAL A 20 3.54 4.07 4.42
CA VAL A 20 3.52 3.43 3.09
C VAL A 20 4.94 3.20 2.59
N ARG A 21 5.83 4.20 2.73
CA ARG A 21 7.25 4.08 2.39
C ARG A 21 7.96 3.00 3.21
N ALA A 22 7.72 2.95 4.52
CA ALA A 22 8.34 1.97 5.41
C ALA A 22 7.92 0.53 5.05
N VAL A 23 6.62 0.30 4.81
CA VAL A 23 6.08 -0.98 4.36
C VAL A 23 6.70 -1.39 3.02
N THR A 24 6.66 -0.49 2.04
CA THR A 24 7.17 -0.75 0.68
C THR A 24 8.65 -1.10 0.70
N ARG A 25 9.48 -0.31 1.39
CA ARG A 25 10.94 -0.53 1.42
C ARG A 25 11.31 -1.80 2.19
N THR A 26 10.60 -2.11 3.28
CA THR A 26 10.81 -3.33 4.05
C THR A 26 10.43 -4.57 3.24
N ALA A 27 9.31 -4.53 2.51
CA ALA A 27 8.87 -5.63 1.66
C ALA A 27 9.86 -5.89 0.52
N ILE A 28 10.30 -4.83 -0.19
CA ILE A 28 11.32 -4.94 -1.25
C ILE A 28 12.63 -5.53 -0.70
N TYR A 29 13.08 -5.08 0.48
CA TYR A 29 14.28 -5.62 1.13
C TYR A 29 14.16 -7.13 1.40
N ASN A 30 12.96 -7.62 1.70
CA ASN A 30 12.68 -9.04 1.93
C ASN A 30 12.28 -9.81 0.64
N ASN A 31 12.52 -9.24 -0.56
CA ASN A 31 12.14 -9.82 -1.86
C ASN A 31 10.63 -10.10 -1.98
N ILE A 32 9.80 -9.24 -1.40
CA ILE A 32 8.34 -9.27 -1.51
C ILE A 32 7.90 -8.17 -2.48
N GLU A 33 7.10 -8.53 -3.48
CA GLU A 33 6.51 -7.59 -4.43
C GLU A 33 5.39 -6.78 -3.76
N VAL A 34 5.29 -5.49 -4.07
CA VAL A 34 4.35 -4.56 -3.42
C VAL A 34 3.50 -3.88 -4.48
N TYR A 35 2.19 -3.86 -4.23
CA TYR A 35 1.22 -3.12 -5.02
C TYR A 35 0.59 -2.01 -4.18
N GLY A 36 0.34 -0.85 -4.78
CA GLY A 36 -0.44 0.23 -4.20
C GLY A 36 -1.90 0.10 -4.62
N VAL A 37 -2.81 0.09 -3.66
CA VAL A 37 -4.24 0.18 -3.93
C VAL A 37 -4.66 1.62 -3.62
N TYR A 38 -5.13 2.31 -4.66
CA TYR A 38 -5.51 3.71 -4.57
C TYR A 38 -6.95 3.84 -4.05
N GLN A 39 -7.35 5.02 -3.55
CA GLN A 39 -8.71 5.27 -3.04
C GLN A 39 -9.19 4.31 -1.94
N GLY A 40 -8.27 3.79 -1.11
CA GLY A 40 -8.59 2.94 0.02
C GLY A 40 -9.36 1.66 -0.39
N TYR A 41 -10.44 1.34 0.34
CA TYR A 41 -11.25 0.18 0.00
C TYR A 41 -12.03 0.33 -1.31
N GLN A 42 -12.32 1.57 -1.75
CA GLN A 42 -13.05 1.79 -3.00
C GLN A 42 -12.22 1.34 -4.19
N GLY A 43 -10.96 1.79 -4.29
CA GLY A 43 -10.08 1.31 -5.38
C GLY A 43 -9.74 -0.17 -5.27
N LEU A 44 -9.84 -0.78 -4.09
CA LEU A 44 -9.77 -2.25 -3.99
C LEU A 44 -10.95 -2.95 -4.68
N LEU A 45 -12.17 -2.40 -4.55
CA LEU A 45 -13.36 -2.92 -5.22
C LEU A 45 -13.34 -2.64 -6.73
N ASP A 46 -12.76 -1.51 -7.12
CA ASP A 46 -12.70 -1.03 -8.50
C ASP A 46 -11.48 -1.56 -9.29
N ASP A 47 -10.63 -2.38 -8.66
CA ASP A 47 -9.38 -2.90 -9.22
C ASP A 47 -8.34 -1.81 -9.61
N ASP A 48 -8.32 -0.70 -8.85
CA ASP A 48 -7.34 0.39 -8.98
C ASP A 48 -6.02 0.06 -8.24
N ILE A 49 -5.34 -0.97 -8.76
CA ILE A 49 -4.14 -1.59 -8.17
C ILE A 49 -2.94 -1.41 -9.11
N HIS A 50 -1.84 -0.85 -8.59
CA HIS A 50 -0.60 -0.55 -9.36
C HIS A 50 0.64 -1.14 -8.72
#